data_AF-A0A2Z5ZHF7-F1
#
_entry.id   AF-A0A2Z5ZHF7-F1
#
_cell.length_a   1.000
_cell.length_b   1.000
_cell.length_c   1.000
_cell.angle_alpha   90.00
_cell.angle_beta   90.00
_cell.angle_gamma   90.00
#
_symmetry.space_group_name_H-M   'P 1'
#
loop_
_entity.id
_entity.type
_entity.pdbx_description
1 polymer ?
#
loop_
_entity_poly.entity_id
_entity_poly.type
_entity_poly.pdbx_seq_one_letter_code
_entity_poly.pdbx_strand_id
1 'polypeptide(L)'
;MTPERKHAQEAIANVELSPNANRVLWAAAIVAAICGALYGYDTGIISGALLLIAKDFHLTSGQEEMVASAILVGAVMGALGISYLSERFGRRISVMVVTAVFVVGLLRALARQT
;
A
#
# COMPACT_ATOMS: atom_id res chain seq x y z
N MET A 1 0.01 32.28 -25.57
CA MET A 1 0.67 31.24 -24.74
C MET A 1 1.51 31.94 -23.70
N THR A 2 1.19 31.78 -22.41
CA THR A 2 1.81 32.56 -21.32
C THR A 2 3.28 32.17 -21.11
N PRO A 3 4.15 33.10 -20.71
CA PRO A 3 5.58 32.86 -20.51
C PRO A 3 5.88 31.74 -19.49
N GLU A 4 5.00 31.49 -18.52
CA GLU A 4 5.10 30.37 -17.58
C GLU A 4 5.05 28.99 -18.24
N ARG A 5 4.26 28.81 -19.31
CA ARG A 5 4.17 27.51 -19.98
C ARG A 5 5.43 27.16 -20.77
N LYS A 6 6.17 28.17 -21.25
CA LYS A 6 7.43 27.95 -21.97
C LYS A 6 8.54 27.46 -21.04
N HIS A 7 8.70 28.08 -19.87
CA HIS A 7 9.65 27.61 -18.85
C HIS A 7 9.30 26.22 -18.31
N ALA A 8 8.01 25.92 -18.09
CA ALA A 8 7.59 24.58 -17.66
C ALA A 8 7.90 23.51 -18.72
N GLN A 9 7.70 23.83 -20.01
CA GLN A 9 8.05 22.92 -21.09
C GLN A 9 9.56 22.76 -21.28
N GLU A 10 10.35 23.83 -21.13
CA GLU A 10 11.82 23.76 -21.13
C GLU A 10 12.36 22.98 -19.93
N ALA A 11 11.75 23.10 -18.76
CA ALA A 11 12.14 22.34 -17.57
C ALA A 11 11.86 20.84 -17.74
N ILE A 12 10.72 20.47 -18.35
CA ILE A 12 10.40 19.07 -18.68
C ILE A 12 11.28 18.55 -19.83
N ALA A 13 11.60 19.39 -20.82
CA ALA A 13 12.44 19.03 -21.96
C ALA A 13 13.92 18.87 -21.58
N ASN A 14 14.39 19.60 -20.56
CA ASN A 14 15.73 19.48 -20.00
C ASN A 14 15.83 18.50 -18.82
N VAL A 15 14.78 17.69 -18.57
CA VAL A 15 14.95 16.48 -17.75
C VAL A 15 15.86 15.55 -18.54
N GLU A 16 17.17 15.65 -18.31
CA GLU A 16 18.14 14.66 -18.76
C GLU A 16 17.74 13.31 -18.17
N LEU A 17 16.96 12.55 -18.93
CA LEU A 17 16.69 11.15 -18.66
C LEU A 17 18.04 10.45 -18.71
N SER A 18 18.58 10.10 -17.54
CA SER A 18 19.75 9.25 -17.41
C SER A 18 19.64 8.09 -18.43
N PRO A 19 20.72 7.65 -19.10
CA PRO A 19 20.69 6.51 -20.00
C PRO A 19 20.10 5.23 -19.36
N ASN A 20 20.13 5.15 -18.02
CA ASN A 20 19.55 4.07 -17.24
C ASN A 20 18.09 4.30 -16.83
N ALA A 21 17.52 5.49 -17.08
CA ALA A 21 16.16 5.86 -16.69
C ALA A 21 15.13 4.92 -17.32
N ASN A 22 15.31 4.50 -18.57
CA ASN A 22 14.40 3.53 -19.21
C ASN A 22 14.40 2.18 -18.46
N ARG A 23 15.58 1.68 -18.05
CA ARG A 23 15.68 0.43 -17.28
C ARG A 23 15.07 0.56 -15.89
N VAL A 24 15.34 1.67 -15.20
CA VAL A 24 14.78 1.95 -13.86
C VAL A 24 13.27 2.13 -13.93
N LEU A 25 12.75 2.80 -14.95
CA LEU A 25 11.32 2.99 -15.18
C LEU A 25 10.62 1.65 -15.45
N TRP A 26 11.17 0.81 -16.32
CA TRP A 26 10.64 -0.54 -16.56
C TRP A 26 10.68 -1.41 -15.30
N ALA A 27 11.79 -1.38 -14.56
CA ALA A 27 11.90 -2.10 -13.30
C ALA A 27 10.86 -1.60 -12.27
N ALA A 28 10.71 -0.28 -12.12
CA ALA A 28 9.73 0.32 -11.23
C ALA A 28 8.29 -0.03 -11.64
N ALA A 29 7.98 -0.03 -12.94
CA ALA A 29 6.66 -0.39 -13.47
C ALA A 29 6.31 -1.87 -13.19
N ILE A 30 7.27 -2.77 -13.43
CA ILE A 30 7.09 -4.21 -13.13
C ILE A 30 6.90 -4.42 -11.62
N VAL A 31 7.74 -3.80 -10.79
CA VAL A 31 7.60 -3.88 -9.33
C VAL A 31 6.27 -3.32 -8.86
N ALA A 32 5.84 -2.17 -9.40
CA ALA A 32 4.54 -1.58 -9.07
C ALA A 32 3.37 -2.50 -9.47
N ALA A 33 3.44 -3.13 -10.65
CA ALA A 33 2.43 -4.08 -11.10
C ALA A 33 2.35 -5.32 -10.18
N ILE A 34 3.51 -5.87 -9.79
CA ILE A 34 3.58 -7.01 -8.85
C ILE A 34 3.06 -6.60 -7.48
N CYS A 35 3.45 -5.44 -6.95
CA CYS A 35 2.95 -4.94 -5.67
C CYS A 35 1.42 -4.75 -5.69
N GLY A 36 0.87 -4.21 -6.80
CA GLY A 36 -0.58 -4.08 -6.98
C GLY A 36 -1.29 -5.43 -7.05
N ALA A 37 -0.72 -6.39 -7.78
CA ALA A 37 -1.25 -7.75 -7.87
C ALA A 37 -1.23 -8.47 -6.51
N LEU A 38 -0.13 -8.33 -5.75
CA LEU A 38 0.02 -8.94 -4.42
C LEU A 38 -0.96 -8.33 -3.41
N TYR A 39 -1.13 -7.00 -3.43
CA TYR A 39 -2.12 -6.32 -2.59
C TYR A 39 -3.55 -6.80 -2.90
N GLY A 40 -3.87 -6.99 -4.19
CA GLY A 40 -5.15 -7.55 -4.62
C GLY A 40 -5.34 -9.01 -4.18
N TYR A 41 -4.28 -9.81 -4.21
CA TYR A 41 -4.29 -11.20 -3.75
C TYR A 41 -4.62 -11.31 -2.25
N ASP A 42 -3.94 -10.52 -1.41
CA ASP A 42 -4.17 -10.53 0.04
C ASP A 42 -5.60 -10.09 0.39
N THR A 43 -6.08 -9.03 -0.26
CA THR A 43 -7.46 -8.54 -0.09
C THR A 43 -8.48 -9.58 -0.55
N GLY A 44 -8.22 -10.26 -1.67
CA GLY A 44 -9.08 -11.31 -2.21
C GLY A 44 -9.18 -12.53 -1.30
N ILE A 45 -8.05 -13.00 -0.75
CA ILE A 45 -8.04 -14.10 0.23
C ILE A 45 -8.83 -13.73 1.47
N ILE A 46 -8.62 -12.53 2.03
CA ILE A 46 -9.34 -12.09 3.23
C ILE A 46 -10.84 -11.98 2.94
N SER A 47 -11.21 -11.40 1.79
CA SER A 47 -12.62 -11.28 1.41
C SER A 47 -13.30 -12.64 1.21
N GLY A 48 -12.59 -13.64 0.69
CA GLY A 48 -13.10 -15.01 0.58
C GLY A 48 -13.16 -15.73 1.92
N ALA A 49 -12.15 -15.56 2.78
CA ALA A 49 -12.11 -16.14 4.13
C ALA A 49 -13.19 -15.54 5.04
N LEU A 50 -13.51 -14.25 4.87
CA LEU A 50 -14.51 -13.55 5.66
C LEU A 50 -15.90 -14.18 5.51
N LEU A 51 -16.27 -14.67 4.32
CA LEU A 51 -17.53 -15.38 4.10
C LEU A 51 -17.62 -16.69 4.91
N LEU A 52 -16.51 -17.41 5.02
CA LEU A 52 -16.43 -18.64 5.81
C LEU A 52 -16.49 -18.33 7.31
N ILE A 53 -15.72 -17.34 7.76
CA ILE A 53 -15.71 -16.87 9.16
C ILE A 53 -17.09 -16.33 9.54
N ALA A 54 -17.76 -15.59 8.65
CA ALA A 54 -19.11 -15.08 8.87
C ALA A 54 -20.11 -16.19 9.11
N LYS A 55 -19.99 -17.29 8.35
CA LYS A 55 -20.81 -18.48 8.54
C LYS A 55 -20.50 -19.20 9.85
N ASP A 56 -19.23 -19.38 10.19
CA ASP A 56 -18.78 -20.12 11.36
C ASP A 56 -19.06 -19.38 12.68
N PHE A 57 -18.98 -18.05 12.69
CA PHE A 57 -19.23 -17.20 13.86
C PHE A 57 -20.64 -16.59 13.89
N HIS A 58 -21.51 -16.92 12.92
CA HIS A 58 -22.85 -16.35 12.77
C HIS A 58 -22.87 -14.81 12.78
N LEU A 59 -21.92 -14.20 12.07
CA LEU A 59 -21.84 -12.75 11.92
C LEU A 59 -23.05 -12.24 11.13
N THR A 60 -23.62 -11.13 11.59
CA THR A 60 -24.66 -10.41 10.84
C THR A 60 -24.06 -9.69 9.63
N SER A 61 -24.86 -9.42 8.59
CA SER A 61 -24.39 -8.73 7.37
C SER A 61 -23.71 -7.38 7.68
N GLY A 62 -24.23 -6.62 8.65
CA GLY A 62 -23.62 -5.36 9.07
C GLY A 62 -22.24 -5.52 9.72
N GLN A 63 -21.98 -6.64 10.40
CA GLN A 63 -20.66 -6.90 10.99
C GLN A 63 -19.64 -7.32 9.93
N GLU A 64 -20.06 -8.09 8.93
CA GLU A 64 -19.22 -8.45 7.79
C GLU A 64 -18.77 -7.19 7.03
N GLU A 65 -19.71 -6.31 6.71
CA GLU A 65 -19.43 -5.03 6.05
C GLU A 65 -18.53 -4.12 6.90
N MET A 66 -18.72 -4.11 8.22
CA MET A 66 -17.86 -3.36 9.14
C MET A 66 -16.42 -3.88 9.14
N VAL A 67 -16.22 -5.20 9.04
CA VAL A 67 -14.88 -5.79 8.93
C VAL A 67 -14.24 -5.46 7.58
N ALA A 68 -14.98 -5.65 6.48
CA ALA A 68 -14.48 -5.36 5.14
C ALA A 68 -14.09 -3.88 4.98
N SER A 69 -14.93 -2.96 5.46
CA SER A 69 -14.66 -1.52 5.42
C SER A 69 -13.49 -1.12 6.32
N ALA A 70 -13.35 -1.72 7.51
CA ALA A 70 -12.21 -1.45 8.40
C ALA A 70 -10.86 -1.82 7.76
N ILE A 71 -10.80 -2.92 7.00
CA ILE A 71 -9.59 -3.32 6.25
C ILE A 71 -9.24 -2.26 5.20
N LEU A 72 -10.22 -1.83 4.39
CA LEU A 72 -10.01 -0.82 3.34
C LEU A 72 -9.58 0.52 3.93
N VAL A 73 -10.25 0.98 5.00
CA VAL A 73 -9.89 2.22 5.70
C VAL A 73 -8.48 2.12 6.28
N GLY A 74 -8.13 0.98 6.89
CA GLY A 74 -6.78 0.71 7.39
C GLY A 74 -5.73 0.78 6.28
N ALA A 75 -6.01 0.19 5.11
CA ALA A 75 -5.11 0.22 3.97
C ALA A 75 -4.89 1.64 3.43
N VAL A 76 -5.95 2.45 3.33
CA VAL A 76 -5.85 3.86 2.90
C VAL A 76 -5.01 4.67 3.90
N MET A 77 -5.31 4.57 5.19
CA MET A 77 -4.55 5.28 6.22
C MET A 77 -3.08 4.85 6.24
N GLY A 78 -2.82 3.55 6.11
CA GLY A 78 -1.47 3.00 6.03
C GLY A 78 -0.70 3.52 4.82
N ALA A 79 -1.32 3.52 3.63
CA ALA A 79 -0.70 4.02 2.41
C ALA A 79 -0.35 5.51 2.51
N LEU A 80 -1.25 6.34 3.05
CA LEU A 80 -1.00 7.78 3.25
C LEU A 80 0.11 8.02 4.28
N GLY A 81 0.06 7.32 5.41
CA GLY A 81 1.05 7.44 6.48
C GLY A 81 2.46 7.03 6.05
N ILE A 82 2.58 5.87 5.38
CA ILE A 82 3.88 5.37 4.88
C ILE A 82 4.43 6.25 3.76
N SER A 83 3.57 6.79 2.89
CA SER A 83 4.00 7.67 1.79
C SER A 83 4.70 8.91 2.35
N TYR A 84 4.06 9.59 3.32
CA TYR A 84 4.66 10.74 3.98
C TYR A 84 5.94 10.38 4.76
N LEU A 85 5.94 9.24 5.46
CA LEU A 85 7.09 8.79 6.25
C LEU A 85 8.30 8.46 5.36
N SER A 86 8.06 7.85 4.20
CA SER A 86 9.10 7.47 3.23
C SER A 86 9.82 8.69 2.65
N GLU A 87 9.10 9.77 2.40
CA GLU A 87 9.69 11.02 1.90
C GLU A 87 10.54 11.72 2.95
N ARG A 88 10.10 11.70 4.22
CA ARG A 88 10.75 12.48 5.29
C ARG A 88 11.92 11.76 5.98
N PHE A 89 11.82 10.45 6.19
CA PHE A 89 12.80 9.67 6.98
C PHE A 89 13.60 8.65 6.16
N GLY A 90 13.30 8.55 4.86
CA GLY A 90 13.96 7.63 3.94
C GLY A 90 13.43 6.20 4.01
N ARG A 91 13.68 5.46 2.92
CA ARG A 91 13.06 4.16 2.61
C ARG A 91 13.34 3.05 3.63
N ARG A 92 14.48 3.08 4.34
CA ARG A 92 14.83 2.09 5.38
C ARG A 92 13.96 2.20 6.64
N ILE A 93 13.66 3.43 7.08
CA ILE A 93 12.86 3.63 8.29
C ILE A 93 11.40 3.23 8.04
N SER A 94 10.85 3.53 6.86
CA SER A 94 9.49 3.11 6.51
C SER A 94 9.32 1.59 6.56
N VAL A 95 10.30 0.83 6.06
CA VAL A 95 10.26 -0.65 6.14
C VAL A 95 10.30 -1.12 7.60
N MET A 96 11.19 -0.57 8.43
CA MET A 96 11.26 -0.94 9.85
C MET A 96 9.95 -0.65 10.59
N VAL A 97 9.29 0.48 10.31
CA VAL A 97 8.02 0.84 10.95
C VAL A 97 6.91 -0.13 10.54
N VAL A 98 6.78 -0.44 9.24
CA VAL A 98 5.79 -1.42 8.75
C VAL A 98 6.04 -2.79 9.40
N THR A 99 7.29 -3.23 9.44
CA THR A 99 7.64 -4.51 10.08
C THR A 99 7.31 -4.50 11.58
N ALA A 100 7.61 -3.42 12.30
CA ALA A 100 7.32 -3.31 13.72
C ALA A 100 5.80 -3.38 13.99
N VAL A 101 5.00 -2.65 13.22
CA VAL A 101 3.53 -2.69 13.33
C VAL A 101 3.00 -4.10 13.06
N PHE A 102 3.52 -4.78 12.03
CA PHE A 102 3.12 -6.15 11.69
C PHE A 102 3.47 -7.14 12.81
N VAL A 103 4.69 -7.07 13.36
CA VAL A 103 5.13 -7.92 14.47
C VAL A 103 4.27 -7.70 15.71
N VAL A 104 3.99 -6.45 16.09
CA VAL A 104 3.12 -6.14 17.23
C VAL A 104 1.71 -6.70 17.01
N GLY A 105 1.17 -6.56 15.79
CA GLY A 105 -0.12 -7.13 15.42
C GLY A 105 -0.16 -8.66 15.57
N LEU A 106 0.85 -9.35 15.03
CA LEU A 106 1.01 -10.80 15.15
C LEU A 106 1.12 -11.25 16.62
N LEU A 107 1.96 -10.58 17.41
CA LEU A 107 2.14 -10.92 18.82
C LEU A 107 0.84 -10.78 19.60
N ARG A 108 0.06 -9.73 19.35
CA ARG A 108 -1.24 -9.52 20.00
C ARG A 108 -2.26 -10.58 19.56
N ALA A 109 -2.27 -10.98 18.29
CA ALA A 109 -3.15 -12.03 17.79
C ALA A 109 -2.82 -13.37 18.46
N LEU A 110 -1.52 -13.72 18.54
CA LEU A 110 -1.03 -14.93 19.20
C LEU A 110 -1.34 -14.93 20.71
N ALA A 111 -1.17 -13.80 21.39
CA ALA A 111 -1.46 -13.67 22.82
C ALA A 111 -2.95 -13.79 23.17
N ARG A 112 -3.87 -13.67 22.20
CA ARG A 112 -5.29 -13.95 22.41
C ARG A 112 -5.65 -15.43 22.25
N GLN A 113 -4.75 -16.22 21.65
CA GLN A 113 -4.99 -17.62 21.30
C GLN A 113 -4.37 -18.62 22.28
N THR A 114 -3.54 -18.12 23.21
CA THR A 114 -3.01 -18.84 24.38
C THR A 114 -3.79 -18.49 25.62
#